data_AF-X1TGS2-F1
#
_entry.id   AF-X1TGS2-F1
#
_cell.length_a   1.000
_cell.length_b   1.000
_cell.length_c   1.000
_cell.angle_alpha   90.00
_cell.angle_beta   90.00
_cell.angle_gamma   90.00
#
_symmetry.space_group_name_H-M   'P 1'
#
loop_
_entity.id
_entity.type
_entity.pdbx_description
1 polymer ?
#
loop_
_entity_poly.entity_id
_entity_poly.type
_entity_poly.pdbx_seq_one_letter_code
_entity_poly.pdbx_strand_id
1 'polypeptide(L)' 'MALIDKYATPKARLMVILRGLSPAELRLVLRFAEFLARE' A
#
# COMPACT_ATOMS: atom_id res chain seq x y z
N MET A 1 -4.82 6.79 17.64
CA MET A 1 -5.50 6.01 16.58
C MET A 1 -4.86 6.40 15.26
N ALA A 2 -4.33 5.44 14.49
CA ALA A 2 -3.67 5.77 13.23
C ALA A 2 -4.71 6.29 12.23
N LEU A 3 -4.36 7.25 11.37
CA LEU A 3 -5.30 7.86 10.40
C LEU A 3 -5.98 6.81 9.49
N ILE A 4 -5.32 5.66 9.32
CA ILE A 4 -5.70 4.52 8.50
C ILE A 4 -6.89 3.75 9.11
N ASP A 5 -7.10 3.84 10.44
CA ASP A 5 -8.18 3.16 11.16
C ASP A 5 -9.57 3.68 10.78
N LYS A 6 -9.65 4.84 10.10
CA LYS A 6 -10.90 5.42 9.59
C LYS A 6 -11.44 4.74 8.34
N TYR A 7 -10.66 3.89 7.67
CA TYR A 7 -11.07 3.23 6.42
C TYR A 7 -11.50 1.79 6.69
N ALA A 8 -12.79 1.52 6.44
CA ALA A 8 -13.45 0.27 6.83
C ALA A 8 -12.98 -0.98 6.08
N THR A 9 -12.44 -0.84 4.86
CA THR A 9 -12.02 -1.99 4.05
C THR A 9 -10.49 -2.05 3.89
N PRO A 10 -9.89 -3.26 3.84
CA PRO A 10 -8.47 -3.42 3.54
C PRO A 10 -8.04 -2.72 2.25
N LYS A 11 -8.88 -2.77 1.20
CA LYS A 11 -8.65 -2.08 -0.08
C LYS A 11 -8.58 -0.56 0.09
N ALA A 12 -9.51 0.04 0.83
CA ALA A 12 -9.51 1.48 1.07
C ALA A 12 -8.28 1.94 1.86
N ARG A 13 -7.88 1.15 2.88
CA ARG A 13 -6.65 1.39 3.65
C ARG A 13 -5.41 1.36 2.76
N LEU A 14 -5.29 0.35 1.91
CA LEU A 14 -4.17 0.22 0.98
C LEU A 14 -4.08 1.41 0.03
N MET A 15 -5.21 1.84 -0.54
CA MET A 15 -5.24 2.99 -1.47
C MET A 15 -4.77 4.29 -0.81
N VAL A 16 -5.05 4.48 0.48
CA VAL A 16 -4.60 5.68 1.23
C VAL A 16 -3.10 5.64 1.46
N ILE A 17 -2.57 4.48 1.84
CA ILE A 17 -1.13 4.28 2.02
C ILE A 17 -0.40 4.53 0.69
N LEU A 18 -0.86 3.92 -0.41
CA LEU A 18 -0.23 4.06 -1.72
C LEU A 18 -0.23 5.51 -2.24
N ARG A 19 -1.25 6.31 -1.90
CA ARG A 19 -1.32 7.73 -2.29
C ARG A 19 -0.33 8.62 -1.54
N GLY A 20 0.14 8.19 -0.37
CA GLY A 20 1.14 8.93 0.42
C GLY A 20 2.58 8.65 0.03
N LEU A 21 2.83 7.65 -0.82
CA LEU A 21 4.18 7.24 -1.21
C LEU A 21 4.73 8.11 -2.33
N SER A 22 6.03 8.39 -2.26
CA SER A 22 6.78 8.92 -3.39
C SER A 22 6.84 7.88 -4.53
N PRO A 23 7.11 8.31 -5.78
CA PRO A 23 7.27 7.38 -6.89
C PRO A 23 8.35 6.31 -6.68
N ALA A 24 9.40 6.60 -5.90
CA ALA A 24 10.46 5.63 -5.60
C ALA A 24 9.97 4.54 -4.63
N GLU A 25 9.26 4.94 -3.58
CA GLU A 25 8.67 4.01 -2.61
C GLU A 25 7.58 3.16 -3.26
N LEU A 26 6.75 3.77 -4.13
CA LEU A 26 5.72 3.04 -4.87
C LEU A 26 6.33 1.93 -5.74
N ARG A 27 7.46 2.21 -6.43
CA ARG A 27 8.20 1.20 -7.20
C ARG A 27 8.72 0.07 -6.34
N LEU A 28 9.20 0.37 -5.13
CA LEU A 28 9.66 -0.66 -4.18
C LEU A 28 8.50 -1.56 -3.74
N VAL A 29 7.36 -0.96 -3.39
CA VAL A 29 6.15 -1.70 -2.97
C VAL A 29 5.64 -2.60 -4.10
N LEU A 30 5.62 -2.11 -5.35
CA LEU A 30 5.20 -2.91 -6.50
C LEU A 30 6.13 -4.11 -6.74
N ARG A 31 7.46 -3.92 -6.64
CA ARG A 31 8.43 -5.03 -6.75
C ARG A 31 8.24 -6.08 -5.66
N PHE A 32 7.97 -5.65 -4.44
CA PHE A 32 7.69 -6.57 -3.32
C PHE A 32 6.38 -7.35 -3.56
N ALA A 33 5.33 -6.68 -4.04
CA ALA A 33 4.08 -7.34 -4.37
C ALA A 33 4.25 -8.36 -5.50
N GLU A 34 5.04 -8.04 -6.53
CA GLU A 34 5.38 -8.97 -7.61
C GLU A 34 6.18 -10.18 -7.12
N PHE A 35 7.12 -9.98 -6.18
CA PHE A 35 7.87 -11.07 -5.56
C PHE A 35 6.94 -12.03 -4.80
N LEU A 36 6.09 -11.49 -3.93
CA LEU A 36 5.15 -12.29 -3.13
C LEU A 36 4.09 -13.00 -4.00
N ALA A 37 3.73 -12.46 -5.16
CA ALA A 37 2.76 -13.08 -6.05
C ALA A 37 3.33 -14.27 -6.85
N ARG A 38 4.66 -14.47 -6.83
CA ARG A 38 5.35 -15.56 -7.54
C ARG A 38 5.63 -16.78 -6.65
N GLU A 39 5.51 -16.64 -5.33
CA GLU A 39 5.62 -17.72 -4.35
C GLU A 39 4.24 -18.27 -3.95
#